data_AF-A0A7C2C812-F1
#
_entry.id   AF-A0A7C2C812-F1
#
_cell.length_a   1.000
_cell.length_b   1.000
_cell.length_c   1.000
_cell.angle_alpha   90.00
_cell.angle_beta   90.00
_cell.angle_gamma   90.00
#
_symmetry.space_group_name_H-M   'P 1'
#
loop_
_entity.id
_entity.type
_entity.pdbx_description
1 polymer ?
#
loop_
_entity_poly.entity_id
_entity_poly.type
_entity_poly.pdbx_seq_one_letter_code
_entity_poly.pdbx_strand_id
1 'polypeptide(L)'
;MKKELTSISLFLIILIMASFLLSQEATDRLSGKNLKIRYSVKAEAPFEVVIEAEMFSKGQITFIYEKFSFSQPFELEKGGTARYGVNPSDEVKNIIIDLY
;
A
#
# COMPACT_ATOMS: atom_id res chain seq x y z
N MET A 1 -3.52 -21.48 -50.99
CA MET A 1 -3.73 -20.21 -50.26
C MET A 1 -3.59 -20.50 -48.76
N LYS A 2 -2.48 -20.08 -48.16
CA LYS A 2 -2.25 -20.19 -46.70
C LYS A 2 -3.05 -19.08 -46.03
N LYS A 3 -3.98 -19.44 -45.15
CA LYS A 3 -4.68 -18.48 -44.27
C LYS A 3 -3.92 -18.45 -42.95
N GLU A 4 -3.08 -17.43 -42.76
CA GLU A 4 -2.55 -17.09 -41.45
C GLU A 4 -3.63 -16.33 -40.68
N LEU A 5 -4.10 -16.91 -39.58
CA LEU A 5 -5.14 -16.29 -38.76
C LEU A 5 -5.08 -16.80 -37.33
N THR A 6 -3.96 -16.55 -36.64
CA THR A 6 -3.87 -16.68 -35.18
C THR A 6 -2.63 -15.96 -34.66
N SER A 7 -2.60 -14.61 -34.72
CA SER A 7 -1.51 -13.85 -34.08
C SER A 7 -1.94 -12.50 -33.50
N ILE A 8 -3.19 -12.40 -33.02
CA ILE A 8 -3.68 -11.19 -32.34
C ILE A 8 -4.24 -11.52 -30.95
N SER A 9 -4.62 -12.77 -30.69
CA SER A 9 -5.26 -13.15 -29.41
C SER A 9 -4.28 -13.31 -28.25
N LEU A 10 -3.02 -13.69 -28.49
CA LEU A 10 -2.08 -13.99 -27.40
C LEU A 10 -1.49 -12.72 -26.77
N PHE A 11 -1.23 -11.67 -27.56
CA PHE A 11 -0.61 -10.43 -27.07
C PHE A 11 -1.55 -9.62 -26.16
N LEU A 12 -2.87 -9.61 -26.47
CA LEU A 12 -3.86 -8.90 -25.65
C LEU A 12 -4.07 -9.56 -24.28
N ILE A 13 -3.99 -10.89 -24.20
CA ILE A 13 -4.14 -11.63 -22.93
C ILE A 13 -2.96 -11.34 -22.00
N ILE A 14 -1.75 -11.22 -22.54
CA ILE A 14 -0.55 -10.85 -21.77
C ILE A 14 -0.67 -9.42 -21.21
N LEU A 15 -1.24 -8.49 -21.98
CA LEU A 15 -1.44 -7.10 -21.54
C LEU A 15 -2.48 -6.99 -20.39
N ILE A 16 -3.51 -7.85 -20.42
CA ILE A 16 -4.54 -7.90 -19.37
C ILE A 16 -4.04 -8.64 -18.13
N MET A 17 -3.19 -9.67 -18.26
CA MET A 17 -2.54 -10.28 -17.09
C MET A 17 -1.51 -9.35 -16.43
N ALA A 18 -0.86 -8.45 -17.19
CA ALA A 18 0.08 -7.47 -16.63
C ALA A 18 -0.60 -6.36 -15.80
N SER A 19 -1.90 -6.12 -15.97
CA SER A 19 -2.66 -5.16 -15.15
C SER A 19 -3.16 -5.77 -13.82
N PHE A 20 -3.00 -7.08 -13.63
CA PHE A 20 -3.16 -7.79 -12.36
C PHE A 20 -1.84 -8.02 -11.63
N LEU A 21 -0.80 -7.22 -11.93
CA LEU A 21 0.30 -6.98 -10.99
C LEU A 21 -0.29 -6.26 -9.78
N LEU A 22 -0.84 -7.07 -8.88
CA LEU A 22 -1.45 -6.73 -7.62
C LEU A 22 -0.69 -5.58 -6.98
N SER A 23 -1.37 -4.45 -6.75
CA SER A 23 -0.95 -3.55 -5.68
C SER A 23 -0.87 -4.43 -4.44
N GLN A 24 0.33 -4.65 -3.91
CA GLN A 24 0.52 -5.40 -2.69
C GLN A 24 -0.07 -4.56 -1.57
N GLU A 25 -1.35 -4.75 -1.26
CA GLU A 25 -1.95 -4.09 -0.11
C GLU A 25 -1.38 -4.74 1.16
N ALA A 26 -0.61 -3.96 1.93
CA ALA A 26 -0.28 -4.31 3.30
C ALA A 26 -1.38 -3.73 4.19
N THR A 27 -2.34 -4.58 4.53
CA THR A 27 -3.49 -4.21 5.35
C THR A 27 -3.31 -4.74 6.76
N ASP A 28 -3.23 -3.85 7.75
CA ASP A 28 -3.29 -4.21 9.16
C ASP A 28 -4.53 -3.63 9.83
N ARG A 29 -5.12 -4.44 10.73
CA ARG A 29 -6.29 -4.06 11.53
C ARG A 29 -5.86 -3.52 12.88
N LEU A 30 -6.35 -2.33 13.22
CA LEU A 30 -6.04 -1.67 14.49
C LEU A 30 -7.11 -2.01 15.54
N SER A 31 -6.76 -2.85 16.52
CA SER A 31 -7.70 -3.40 17.51
C SER A 31 -7.51 -2.87 18.96
N GLY A 32 -6.69 -1.84 19.19
CA GLY A 32 -6.45 -1.32 20.55
C GLY A 32 -5.69 0.01 20.64
N LYS A 33 -5.57 0.56 21.87
CA LYS A 33 -4.78 1.76 22.16
C LYS A 33 -3.29 1.39 22.31
N ASN A 34 -2.38 2.22 21.81
CA ASN A 34 -0.92 2.02 21.82
C ASN A 34 -0.42 0.82 21.00
N LEU A 35 -0.65 0.82 19.69
CA LEU A 35 -0.06 -0.13 18.75
C LEU A 35 1.03 0.56 17.91
N LYS A 36 2.17 -0.12 17.74
CA LYS A 36 3.26 0.31 16.85
C LYS A 36 3.50 -0.74 15.77
N ILE A 37 3.05 -0.46 14.56
CA ILE A 37 3.25 -1.35 13.41
C ILE A 37 4.44 -0.83 12.60
N ARG A 38 5.33 -1.74 12.16
CA ARG A 38 6.50 -1.41 11.34
C ARG A 38 6.45 -2.18 10.03
N TYR A 39 6.53 -1.47 8.92
CA TYR A 39 6.75 -2.08 7.61
C TYR A 39 8.18 -1.78 7.16
N SER A 40 8.94 -2.83 6.84
CA SER A 40 10.20 -2.68 6.08
C SER A 40 9.84 -2.63 4.61
N VAL A 41 10.07 -1.49 3.97
CA VAL A 41 9.67 -1.28 2.57
C VAL A 41 10.80 -1.78 1.66
N LYS A 42 10.59 -2.97 1.08
CA LYS A 42 11.39 -3.52 -0.04
C LYS A 42 10.55 -3.59 -1.32
N ALA A 43 9.66 -2.61 -1.52
CA ALA A 43 8.71 -2.67 -2.62
C ALA A 43 9.39 -2.21 -3.92
N GLU A 44 9.49 -3.12 -4.89
CA GLU A 44 9.94 -2.83 -6.26
C GLU A 44 8.82 -2.18 -7.12
N ALA A 45 7.61 -2.04 -6.56
CA ALA A 45 6.42 -1.50 -7.21
C ALA A 45 5.60 -0.63 -6.23
N PRO A 46 4.75 0.30 -6.72
CA PRO A 46 3.85 1.10 -5.89
C PRO A 46 2.89 0.24 -5.07
N PHE A 47 2.65 0.64 -3.82
CA PHE A 47 1.71 -0.05 -2.93
C PHE A 47 0.99 0.93 -2.00
N GLU A 48 -0.11 0.48 -1.40
CA GLU A 48 -0.86 1.25 -0.40
C GLU A 48 -0.71 0.63 0.99
N VAL A 49 -0.48 1.49 1.99
CA VAL A 49 -0.69 1.14 3.39
C VAL A 49 -2.13 1.51 3.74
N VAL A 50 -2.93 0.50 4.07
CA VAL A 50 -4.33 0.66 4.42
C VAL A 50 -4.51 0.45 5.91
N ILE A 51 -5.11 1.43 6.58
CA ILE A 51 -5.41 1.39 8.00
C ILE A 51 -6.93 1.31 8.16
N GLU A 52 -7.41 0.24 8.77
CA GLU A 52 -8.82 0.07 9.14
C GLU A 52 -9.01 0.15 10.66
N ALA A 53 -9.96 0.97 11.09
CA ALA A 53 -10.25 1.21 12.50
C ALA A 53 -11.45 0.36 12.99
N GLU A 54 -11.20 -0.63 13.85
CA GLU A 54 -12.30 -1.43 14.46
C GLU A 54 -13.10 -0.65 15.52
N MET A 55 -12.49 0.42 16.04
CA MET A 55 -13.05 1.37 16.98
C MET A 55 -12.48 2.77 16.69
N PHE A 56 -13.04 3.83 17.28
CA PHE A 56 -12.46 5.17 17.17
C PHE A 56 -10.97 5.13 17.49
N SER A 57 -10.15 5.61 16.56
CA SER A 57 -8.70 5.48 16.60
C SER A 57 -8.05 6.78 16.16
N LYS A 58 -7.08 7.25 16.94
CA LYS A 58 -6.26 8.42 16.62
C LYS A 58 -4.79 8.04 16.65
N GLY A 59 -4.02 8.57 15.72
CA GLY A 59 -2.63 8.18 15.58
C GLY A 59 -1.87 9.03 14.59
N GLN A 60 -0.64 8.63 14.32
CA GLN A 60 0.20 9.16 13.25
C GLN A 60 0.76 8.01 12.42
N ILE A 61 0.86 8.24 11.12
CA ILE A 61 1.72 7.44 10.26
C ILE A 61 3.01 8.22 10.00
N THR A 62 4.15 7.55 10.10
CA THR A 62 5.49 8.13 9.89
C THR A 62 6.22 7.36 8.82
N PHE A 63 6.62 8.06 7.77
CA PHE A 63 7.46 7.56 6.68
C PHE A 63 8.91 7.93 6.98
N ILE A 64 9.78 6.93 7.03
CA ILE A 64 11.20 7.08 7.34
C ILE A 64 12.00 6.89 6.06
N TYR A 65 12.69 7.93 5.66
CA TYR A 65 13.61 7.98 4.53
C TYR A 65 15.05 7.86 5.04
N GLU A 66 16.03 7.83 4.14
CA GLU A 66 17.45 7.71 4.54
C GLU A 66 17.94 8.91 5.37
N LYS A 67 17.44 10.12 5.09
CA LYS A 67 17.95 11.37 5.69
C LYS A 67 16.91 12.15 6.49
N PHE A 68 15.63 11.78 6.42
CA PHE A 68 14.56 12.50 7.11
C PHE A 68 13.37 11.58 7.39
N SER A 69 12.43 12.07 8.18
CA SER A 69 11.14 11.43 8.42
C SER A 69 10.01 12.42 8.21
N PHE A 70 8.89 11.94 7.70
CA PHE A 70 7.66 12.71 7.53
C PHE A 70 6.52 12.01 8.28
N SER A 71 5.76 12.76 9.08
CA SER A 71 4.65 12.22 9.87
C SER A 71 3.34 12.93 9.51
N GLN A 72 2.28 12.15 9.35
CA GLN A 72 0.93 12.64 9.10
C GLN A 72 -0.04 12.10 10.17
N PRO A 73 -0.78 12.97 10.87
CA PRO A 73 -1.77 12.52 11.84
C PRO A 73 -3.01 11.97 11.13
N PHE A 74 -3.71 11.05 11.78
CA PHE A 74 -5.01 10.56 11.37
C PHE A 74 -5.97 10.42 12.55
N GLU A 75 -7.26 10.50 12.23
CA GLU A 75 -8.36 10.27 13.15
C GLU A 75 -9.45 9.53 12.38
N LEU A 76 -9.78 8.33 12.83
CA LEU A 76 -10.69 7.41 12.17
C LEU A 76 -11.83 7.04 13.09
N GLU A 77 -13.05 7.24 12.63
CA GLU A 77 -14.25 6.71 13.27
C GLU A 77 -14.29 5.17 13.20
N LYS A 78 -15.16 4.54 13.99
CA LYS A 78 -15.38 3.09 13.92
C LYS A 78 -15.79 2.68 12.50
N GLY A 79 -15.04 1.74 11.91
CA GLY A 79 -15.20 1.29 10.53
C GLY A 79 -14.58 2.22 9.48
N GLY A 80 -13.91 3.30 9.91
CA GLY A 80 -13.20 4.21 9.03
C GLY A 80 -11.91 3.61 8.48
N THR A 81 -11.51 4.10 7.30
CA THR A 81 -10.30 3.65 6.60
C THR A 81 -9.45 4.85 6.21
N ALA A 82 -8.13 4.78 6.45
CA ALA A 82 -7.15 5.67 5.84
C ALA A 82 -6.27 4.88 4.86
N ARG A 83 -5.92 5.51 3.73
CA ARG A 83 -5.06 4.92 2.70
C ARG A 83 -3.88 5.84 2.44
N TYR A 84 -2.68 5.26 2.41
CA TYR A 84 -1.45 5.98 2.14
C TYR A 84 -0.69 5.28 1.02
N GLY A 85 -0.66 5.90 -0.15
CA GLY A 85 0.13 5.42 -1.28
C GLY A 85 1.62 5.65 -1.03
N VAL A 86 2.43 4.65 -1.42
CA VAL A 86 3.88 4.69 -1.32
C VAL A 86 4.45 4.32 -2.69
N ASN A 87 5.21 5.23 -3.28
CA ASN A 87 5.92 4.97 -4.52
C ASN A 87 7.35 4.53 -4.24
N PRO A 88 7.88 3.47 -4.89
CA PRO A 88 9.29 3.11 -4.79
C PRO A 88 10.26 4.27 -5.06
N SER A 89 9.89 5.23 -5.93
CA SER A 89 10.69 6.42 -6.20
C SER A 89 10.89 7.33 -4.99
N ASP A 90 10.04 7.20 -3.97
CA ASP A 90 10.11 8.02 -2.76
C ASP A 90 11.24 7.54 -1.83
N GLU A 91 11.82 6.36 -2.06
CA GLU A 91 12.92 5.79 -1.24
C GLU A 91 12.60 5.63 0.25
N VAL A 92 11.32 5.46 0.59
CA VAL A 92 10.87 5.14 1.96
C VAL A 92 11.53 3.83 2.40
N LYS A 93 12.23 3.86 3.53
CA LYS A 93 12.89 2.68 4.12
C LYS A 93 11.95 1.94 5.08
N ASN A 94 11.23 2.69 5.91
CA ASN A 94 10.31 2.15 6.90
C ASN A 94 9.06 3.01 7.03
N ILE A 95 7.95 2.38 7.39
CA ILE A 95 6.72 3.06 7.77
C ILE A 95 6.34 2.63 9.17
N ILE A 96 6.01 3.59 10.02
CA ILE A 96 5.59 3.36 11.40
C ILE A 96 4.19 3.94 11.59
N ILE A 97 3.27 3.15 12.12
CA ILE A 97 1.97 3.63 12.59
C ILE A 97 2.01 3.64 14.11
N ASP A 98 1.82 4.80 14.74
CA ASP A 98 1.74 4.96 16.18
C ASP A 98 0.31 5.41 16.55
N LEU A 99 -0.40 4.63 17.36
CA LEU A 99 -1.70 4.99 17.95
C LEU A 99 -1.53 5.62 19.34
N TYR A 100 -2.34 6.62 19.67
CA TYR A 100 -2.35 7.30 20.98
C TYR A 100 -3.76 7.51 21.55
#